data_AF-A0A7J8MLK6-F1
#
_entry.id   AF-A0A7J8MLK6-F1
#
_cell.length_a   1.000
_cell.length_b   1.000
_cell.length_c   1.000
_cell.angle_alpha   90.00
_cell.angle_beta   90.00
_cell.angle_gamma   90.00
#
_symmetry.space_group_name_H-M   'P 1'
#
loop_
_entity.id
_entity.type
_entity.pdbx_description
1 polymer ?
#
loop_
_entity_poly.entity_id
_entity_poly.type
_entity_poly.pdbx_seq_one_letter_code
_entity_poly.pdbx_strand_id
1 'polypeptide(L)'
;MNFLVTEGYVEAAKKFRMESGTHPDIDLATIPDRMAVKKAAQCGNVEDAIEKINDLNPEILDTNPQLFFQLQQQRLIELIRNGKVEEALEFAQEELASMADGYRFHQYKLTPNLQFKQYR
;
A
#
# COMPACT_ATOMS: atom_id res chain seq x y z
N MET A 1 -8.86 -6.82 20.72
CA MET A 1 -9.45 -7.08 19.39
C MET A 1 -8.64 -6.48 18.26
N ASN A 2 -8.43 -5.15 18.21
CA ASN A 2 -7.80 -4.45 17.07
C ASN A 2 -6.48 -5.06 16.60
N PHE A 3 -5.57 -5.39 17.51
CA PHE A 3 -4.29 -6.04 17.14
C PHE A 3 -4.50 -7.37 16.38
N LEU A 4 -5.39 -8.24 16.86
CA LEU A 4 -5.65 -9.55 16.24
C LEU A 4 -6.21 -9.41 14.83
N VAL A 5 -7.03 -8.38 14.65
CA VAL A 5 -7.66 -8.05 13.38
C VAL A 5 -6.66 -7.43 12.39
N THR A 6 -5.80 -6.53 12.86
CA THR A 6 -4.78 -5.87 12.03
C THR A 6 -3.68 -6.82 11.60
N GLU A 7 -3.21 -7.70 12.49
CA GLU A 7 -2.15 -8.66 12.18
C GLU A 7 -2.64 -9.94 11.50
N GLY A 8 -3.95 -10.08 11.30
CA GLY A 8 -4.49 -11.20 10.52
C GLY A 8 -4.75 -12.47 11.32
N TYR A 9 -4.76 -12.41 12.65
CA TYR A 9 -5.06 -13.55 13.53
C TYR A 9 -6.56 -13.84 13.60
N VAL A 10 -7.14 -14.30 12.48
CA VAL A 10 -8.58 -14.53 12.30
C VAL A 10 -9.18 -15.44 13.37
N GLU A 11 -8.56 -16.60 13.62
CA GLU A 11 -9.09 -17.57 14.58
C GLU A 11 -8.99 -17.07 16.02
N ALA A 12 -7.94 -16.31 16.36
CA ALA A 12 -7.83 -15.66 17.65
C ALA A 12 -8.89 -14.56 17.81
N ALA A 13 -9.13 -13.75 16.76
CA ALA A 13 -10.17 -12.72 16.77
C ALA A 13 -11.57 -13.32 16.91
N LYS A 14 -11.87 -14.45 16.23
CA LYS A 14 -13.14 -15.18 16.35
C LYS A 14 -13.35 -15.70 17.77
N LYS A 15 -12.35 -16.36 18.37
CA LYS A 15 -12.43 -16.85 19.76
C LYS A 15 -12.59 -15.71 20.75
N PHE A 16 -11.78 -14.66 20.60
CA PHE A 16 -11.88 -13.47 21.45
C PHE A 16 -13.27 -12.84 21.39
N ARG A 17 -13.88 -12.72 20.20
CA ARG A 17 -15.26 -12.26 20.03
C ARG A 17 -16.26 -13.13 20.81
N MET A 18 -16.16 -14.46 20.68
CA MET A 18 -17.07 -15.40 21.36
C MET A 18 -16.98 -15.31 22.88
N GLU A 19 -15.76 -15.18 23.42
CA GLU A 19 -15.52 -15.19 24.87
C GLU A 19 -15.77 -13.84 25.53
N SER A 20 -15.40 -12.74 24.86
CA SER A 20 -15.48 -11.38 25.43
C SER A 20 -16.77 -10.64 25.10
N GLY A 21 -17.57 -11.13 24.14
CA GLY A 21 -18.70 -10.39 23.56
C GLY A 21 -18.31 -9.13 22.78
N THR A 22 -17.02 -8.92 22.49
CA THR A 22 -16.57 -7.74 21.74
C THR A 22 -16.79 -7.91 20.24
N HIS A 23 -17.43 -6.93 19.62
CA HIS A 23 -17.65 -6.92 18.18
C HIS A 23 -16.58 -6.06 17.49
N PRO A 24 -15.86 -6.60 16.48
CA PRO A 24 -14.96 -5.82 15.68
C PRO A 24 -15.73 -4.89 14.73
N ASP A 25 -15.21 -3.70 14.47
CA ASP A 25 -15.80 -2.74 13.52
C ASP A 25 -15.72 -3.22 12.06
N ILE A 26 -14.92 -4.25 11.80
CA ILE A 26 -14.77 -4.85 10.48
C ILE A 26 -15.24 -6.31 10.47
N ASP A 27 -15.69 -6.76 9.31
CA ASP A 27 -16.03 -8.16 9.10
C ASP A 27 -14.76 -9.03 9.12
N LEU A 28 -14.71 -9.98 10.07
CA LEU A 28 -13.62 -10.93 10.21
C LEU A 28 -13.43 -11.81 8.96
N ALA A 29 -14.46 -11.97 8.12
CA ALA A 29 -14.37 -12.71 6.86
C ALA A 29 -13.47 -12.02 5.83
N THR A 30 -13.24 -10.71 5.94
CA THR A 30 -12.40 -9.92 5.00
C THR A 30 -10.91 -9.94 5.37
N ILE A 31 -10.57 -10.42 6.57
CA ILE A 31 -9.18 -10.45 7.04
C ILE A 31 -8.28 -11.33 6.16
N PRO A 32 -8.66 -12.56 5.75
CA PRO A 32 -7.84 -13.39 4.87
C PRO A 32 -7.45 -12.69 3.57
N ASP A 33 -8.40 -11.98 2.94
CA ASP A 33 -8.16 -11.31 1.66
C ASP A 33 -7.18 -10.15 1.81
N ARG A 34 -7.35 -9.31 2.85
CA ARG A 34 -6.38 -8.26 3.19
C ARG A 34 -4.99 -8.83 3.49
N MET A 35 -4.94 -9.98 4.14
CA MET A 35 -3.67 -10.66 4.42
C MET A 35 -3.03 -11.22 3.14
N ALA A 36 -3.82 -11.68 2.18
CA ALA A 36 -3.33 -12.11 0.88
C ALA A 36 -2.69 -10.94 0.11
N VAL A 37 -3.33 -9.76 0.11
CA VAL A 37 -2.74 -8.52 -0.44
C VAL A 37 -1.41 -8.19 0.25
N LYS A 38 -1.40 -8.14 1.59
CA LYS A 38 -0.18 -7.82 2.35
C LYS A 38 0.95 -8.79 2.03
N LYS A 39 0.64 -10.08 1.90
CA LYS A 39 1.61 -11.12 1.57
C LYS A 39 2.15 -10.96 0.14
N ALA A 40 1.29 -10.74 -0.84
CA ALA A 40 1.71 -10.53 -2.24
C ALA A 40 2.68 -9.34 -2.35
N ALA A 41 2.34 -8.21 -1.72
CA ALA A 41 3.19 -7.03 -1.67
C ALA A 41 4.54 -7.30 -0.97
N GLN A 42 4.52 -7.98 0.18
CA GLN A 42 5.74 -8.31 0.95
C GLN A 42 6.66 -9.31 0.24
N CYS A 43 6.09 -10.22 -0.55
CA CYS A 43 6.85 -11.18 -1.35
C CYS A 43 7.44 -10.56 -2.63
N GLY A 44 7.18 -9.28 -2.91
CA GLY A 44 7.62 -8.63 -4.14
C GLY A 44 6.78 -8.96 -5.37
N ASN A 45 5.68 -9.71 -5.21
CA ASN A 45 4.75 -9.98 -6.30
C ASN A 45 3.75 -8.82 -6.42
N VAL A 46 4.22 -7.71 -7.00
CA VAL A 46 3.45 -6.46 -7.08
C VAL A 46 2.24 -6.61 -8.00
N GLU A 47 2.34 -7.38 -9.07
CA GLU A 47 1.24 -7.61 -10.01
C GLU A 47 0.07 -8.33 -9.33
N ASP A 48 0.35 -9.43 -8.61
CA ASP A 48 -0.66 -10.14 -7.81
C ASP A 48 -1.22 -9.27 -6.68
N ALA A 49 -0.39 -8.40 -6.09
CA ALA A 49 -0.86 -7.44 -5.09
C ALA A 49 -1.85 -6.44 -5.69
N ILE A 50 -1.57 -5.88 -6.88
CA ILE A 50 -2.46 -4.93 -7.57
C ILE A 50 -3.78 -5.61 -7.95
N GLU A 51 -3.74 -6.82 -8.51
CA GLU A 51 -4.93 -7.59 -8.86
C GLU A 51 -5.82 -7.81 -7.64
N LYS A 52 -5.26 -8.34 -6.54
CA LYS A 52 -6.01 -8.58 -5.30
C LYS A 52 -6.55 -7.31 -4.67
N ILE A 53 -5.81 -6.20 -4.77
CA ILE A 53 -6.27 -4.90 -4.29
C ILE A 53 -7.50 -4.45 -5.08
N ASN A 54 -7.47 -4.56 -6.41
CA ASN A 54 -8.58 -4.19 -7.27
C ASN A 54 -9.80 -5.11 -7.06
N ASP A 55 -9.59 -6.41 -6.86
CA ASP A 55 -10.66 -7.35 -6.53
C ASP A 55 -11.37 -7.00 -5.22
N LEU A 56 -10.60 -6.55 -4.23
CA LEU A 56 -11.11 -6.14 -2.92
C LEU A 56 -11.79 -4.77 -2.95
N ASN A 57 -11.18 -3.80 -3.62
CA ASN A 57 -11.69 -2.46 -3.77
C ASN A 57 -11.09 -1.80 -5.04
N PRO A 58 -11.84 -1.77 -6.15
CA PRO A 58 -11.35 -1.24 -7.43
C PRO A 58 -10.90 0.24 -7.36
N GLU A 59 -11.46 1.03 -6.44
CA GLU A 59 -11.22 2.47 -6.36
C GLU A 59 -10.03 2.84 -5.44
N ILE A 60 -9.45 1.88 -4.72
CA ILE A 60 -8.47 2.19 -3.68
C ILE A 60 -7.15 2.72 -4.24
N LEU A 61 -6.72 2.25 -5.42
CA LEU A 61 -5.50 2.74 -6.06
C LEU A 61 -5.70 4.15 -6.65
N ASP A 62 -6.91 4.47 -7.12
CA ASP A 62 -7.26 5.79 -7.63
C ASP A 62 -7.41 6.81 -6.50
N THR A 63 -8.03 6.40 -5.39
CA THR A 63 -8.28 7.27 -4.22
C THR A 63 -7.06 7.40 -3.30
N ASN A 64 -6.13 6.44 -3.36
CA ASN A 64 -4.89 6.45 -2.59
C ASN A 64 -3.69 6.33 -3.53
N PRO A 65 -3.32 7.43 -4.21
CA PRO A 65 -2.17 7.41 -5.10
C PRO A 65 -0.89 7.08 -4.32
N GLN A 66 -0.75 7.45 -3.04
CA GLN A 66 0.44 7.12 -2.25
C GLN A 66 0.67 5.60 -2.16
N LEU A 67 -0.40 4.81 -1.99
CA LEU A 67 -0.32 3.35 -1.99
C LEU A 67 0.18 2.83 -3.34
N PHE A 68 -0.38 3.35 -4.45
CA PHE A 68 0.05 2.96 -5.79
C PHE A 68 1.55 3.24 -6.02
N PHE A 69 2.04 4.40 -5.59
CA PHE A 69 3.46 4.74 -5.68
C PHE A 69 4.35 3.79 -4.88
N GLN A 70 3.92 3.41 -3.67
CA GLN A 70 4.66 2.46 -2.84
C GLN A 70 4.73 1.06 -3.48
N LEU A 71 3.66 0.63 -4.16
CA LEU A 71 3.67 -0.62 -4.93
C LEU A 71 4.66 -0.54 -6.10
N GLN A 72 4.71 0.60 -6.82
CA GLN A 72 5.70 0.77 -7.89
C GLN A 72 7.14 0.85 -7.36
N GLN A 73 7.38 1.47 -6.19
CA GLN A 73 8.68 1.40 -5.55
C GLN A 73 9.09 -0.04 -5.23
N GLN A 74 8.16 -0.87 -4.73
CA GLN A 74 8.45 -2.29 -4.50
C GLN A 74 8.80 -3.00 -5.81
N ARG A 75 8.11 -2.70 -6.92
CA ARG A 75 8.42 -3.28 -8.24
C ARG A 75 9.85 -2.93 -8.67
N LEU A 76 10.26 -1.68 -8.49
CA LEU A 76 11.63 -1.24 -8.75
C LEU A 76 12.65 -2.01 -7.91
N ILE A 77 12.38 -2.18 -6.60
CA ILE A 77 13.26 -2.95 -5.71
C ILE A 77 13.41 -4.40 -6.20
N GLU A 78 12.32 -5.02 -6.64
CA GLU A 78 12.36 -6.41 -7.16
C GLU A 78 13.09 -6.52 -8.50
N LEU A 79 12.99 -5.53 -9.40
CA LEU A 79 13.82 -5.47 -10.61
C LEU A 79 15.31 -5.44 -10.25
N ILE A 80 15.69 -4.61 -9.28
CA ILE A 80 17.08 -4.51 -8.79
C ILE A 80 17.54 -5.83 -8.16
N ARG A 81 16.71 -6.45 -7.29
CA ARG A 81 17.02 -7.73 -6.62
C ARG A 81 17.22 -8.88 -7.61
N ASN A 82 16.48 -8.86 -8.72
CA ASN A 82 16.60 -9.85 -9.79
C ASN A 82 17.75 -9.56 -10.77
N GLY A 83 18.54 -8.50 -10.54
CA GLY A 83 19.68 -8.13 -11.38
C GLY A 83 19.28 -7.47 -12.72
N LYS A 84 18.01 -7.10 -12.89
CA LYS A 84 17.47 -6.46 -14.09
C LYS A 84 17.71 -4.95 -14.05
N VAL A 85 18.98 -4.56 -14.04
CA VAL A 85 19.39 -3.16 -13.78
C VAL A 85 18.95 -2.20 -14.89
N GLU A 86 18.99 -2.63 -16.15
CA GLU A 86 18.54 -1.79 -17.29
C GLU A 86 17.02 -1.53 -17.21
N GLU A 87 16.22 -2.59 -17.05
CA GLU A 87 14.76 -2.48 -16.86
C GLU A 87 14.42 -1.62 -15.64
N ALA A 88 15.17 -1.77 -14.53
CA ALA A 88 14.99 -0.95 -13.34
C ALA A 88 15.27 0.53 -13.60
N LEU A 89 16.31 0.84 -14.39
CA LEU A 89 16.68 2.22 -14.70
C LEU A 89 15.66 2.89 -15.62
N GLU A 90 15.21 2.19 -16.66
CA GLU A 90 14.15 2.65 -17.57
C GLU A 90 12.85 2.90 -16.80
N PHE A 91 12.41 1.92 -16.00
CA PHE A 91 11.22 2.05 -15.17
C PHE A 91 11.29 3.20 -14.16
N ALA A 92 12.47 3.41 -13.54
CA ALA A 92 12.67 4.53 -12.63
C ALA A 92 12.55 5.89 -13.33
N GLN A 93 13.07 6.01 -14.55
CA GLN A 93 13.09 7.25 -15.31
C GLN A 93 11.73 7.58 -15.94
N GLU A 94 11.04 6.61 -16.50
CA GLU A 94 9.82 6.85 -17.26
C GLU A 94 8.58 6.92 -16.35
N GLU A 95 8.44 5.95 -15.45
CA GLU A 95 7.24 5.81 -14.63
C GLU A 95 7.38 6.52 -13.28
N LEU A 96 8.41 6.16 -12.50
CA LEU A 96 8.54 6.68 -11.13
C LEU A 96 8.84 8.17 -11.06
N ALA A 97 9.70 8.71 -11.93
CA ALA A 97 10.05 10.13 -11.93
C ALA A 97 8.81 11.00 -12.21
N SER A 98 8.05 10.65 -13.25
CA SER A 98 6.79 11.30 -13.62
C SER A 98 5.78 11.28 -12.48
N MET A 99 5.69 10.16 -11.75
CA MET A 99 4.78 10.02 -10.61
C MET A 99 5.24 10.83 -9.41
N ALA A 100 6.53 10.79 -9.07
CA ALA A 100 7.13 11.49 -7.93
C ALA A 100 6.94 13.00 -8.02
N ASP A 101 7.08 13.57 -9.22
CA ASP A 101 6.78 14.97 -9.48
C ASP A 101 5.30 15.26 -9.20
N GLY A 102 4.39 14.42 -9.70
CA GLY A 102 2.96 14.47 -9.36
C GLY A 102 2.68 14.49 -7.86
N TYR A 103 3.27 13.58 -7.07
CA TYR A 103 3.10 13.57 -5.60
C TYR A 103 3.64 14.81 -4.93
N ARG A 104 4.81 15.28 -5.38
CA ARG A 104 5.45 16.47 -4.83
C ARG A 104 4.56 17.69 -5.01
N PHE A 105 3.92 17.84 -6.18
CA PHE A 105 2.94 18.91 -6.40
C PHE A 105 1.64 18.77 -5.60
N HIS A 106 1.16 17.54 -5.36
CA HIS A 106 -0.04 17.30 -4.55
C HIS A 106 0.18 17.59 -3.06
N GLN A 107 1.36 17.25 -2.51
CA GLN A 107 1.71 17.59 -1.13
C GLN A 107 1.77 19.11 -0.91
N TYR A 108 2.33 19.88 -1.85
CA TYR A 108 2.38 21.34 -1.73
C TYR A 108 1.00 22.02 -1.78
N LYS A 109 0.00 21.43 -2.47
CA LYS A 109 -1.38 21.96 -2.48
C LYS A 109 -2.15 21.65 -1.20
N LEU A 110 -1.85 20.53 -0.53
CA LEU A 110 -2.53 20.09 0.70
C LEU A 110 -1.92 20.68 1.99
N THR A 111 -0.73 21.30 1.91
CA THR A 111 -0.16 22.11 3.00
C THR A 111 0.05 23.57 2.56
N PRO A 112 -0.99 24.42 2.54
CA PRO A 112 -0.86 25.83 2.16
C PRO A 112 0.03 26.68 3.09
N ASN A 113 0.41 26.16 4.26
CA ASN A 113 1.04 26.94 5.34
C ASN A 113 2.56 26.79 5.48
N LEU A 114 3.26 26.12 4.57
CA LEU A 114 4.70 26.38 4.42
C LEU A 114 4.89 27.64 3.58
N GLN A 115 4.64 28.79 4.20
CA GLN A 115 5.22 30.04 3.72
C GLN A 115 6.72 29.81 3.58
N PHE A 116 7.20 29.93 2.35
CA PHE A 116 8.59 30.14 2.02
C PHE A 116 9.12 31.32 2.85
N LYS A 117 9.72 31.04 4.01
CA LYS A 117 10.75 31.91 4.55
C LYS A 117 11.95 31.77 3.63
N GLN A 118 11.95 32.57 2.57
CA GLN A 118 13.16 32.97 1.89
C GLN A 118 14.11 33.53 2.95
N TYR A 119 15.13 32.76 3.34
CA TYR A 119 16.28 33.32 4.03
C TYR A 119 17.17 33.94 2.95
N ARG A 120 17.22 35.28 2.98
CA ARG A 120 18.33 36.06 2.45
C ARG A 120 19.62 35.69 3.18
#